data_AF-A0A4Y7QXM3-F1
#
_entry.id   AF-A0A4Y7QXM3-F1
#
_cell.length_a   1.000
_cell.length_b   1.000
_cell.length_c   1.000
_cell.angle_alpha   90.00
_cell.angle_beta   90.00
_cell.angle_gamma   90.00
#
_symmetry.space_group_name_H-M   'P 1'
#
loop_
_entity.id
_entity.type
_entity.pdbx_description
1 polymer ?
#
loop_
_entity_poly.entity_id
_entity_poly.type
_entity_poly.pdbx_seq_one_letter_code
_entity_poly.pdbx_strand_id
1 'polypeptide(L)'
;MIKKILRVTSIIIAIFAFILICMHIDVTLGRKMEAGKNMPTEYAPHYSDFQLYVEGKSFYKQLFTDIKEAKQSIYTYFFILSDDKSSHTFLNLLKEKAREGVNVYLSVDLLNDLSFERKMKKELQENGVHFTYSRKQELPFGFYSLHHRNHRRITTIDGEIGYTGGFNIGDEYLGKDKHFGYWRDYHVRIKGEGAKDLEEQFALDWKRDTKEDIKRSTNKASKGNTLHTMVSYNGHHVAEKYIDLIKQAQHSIVIATPYFIAKNKESMNALIAAQKRGVTVKILWSYKPDLPLIKEAAYPYIRQAINNGITVYGYKKGMFHGKLMLIDNELTVIGTTNFTSRSFNINDEMNFYIHGGPIVGQVNKALTEDFRDSKEMTKEFFEKLSFWERCKEKFAGMVDFYL
;
A
#
# COMPACT_ATOMS: atom_id res chain seq x y z
N MET A 1 35.97 -18.87 32.20
CA MET A 1 35.18 -17.72 31.70
C MET A 1 34.68 -17.93 30.27
N ILE A 2 35.56 -18.20 29.30
CA ILE A 2 35.22 -18.42 27.87
C ILE A 2 34.18 -19.53 27.64
N LYS A 3 34.33 -20.70 28.27
CA LYS A 3 33.34 -21.80 28.17
C LYS A 3 31.93 -21.42 28.67
N LYS A 4 31.83 -20.54 29.68
CA LYS A 4 30.55 -20.06 30.24
C LYS A 4 29.90 -19.07 29.28
N ILE A 5 30.69 -18.16 28.70
CA ILE A 5 30.24 -17.21 27.67
C ILE A 5 29.74 -17.98 26.43
N LEU A 6 30.54 -18.90 25.90
CA LEU A 6 30.14 -19.73 24.74
C LEU A 6 28.84 -20.50 25.00
N ARG A 7 28.67 -21.09 26.19
CA ARG A 7 27.44 -21.79 26.55
C ARG A 7 26.22 -20.86 26.60
N VAL A 8 26.35 -19.67 27.18
CA VAL A 8 25.27 -18.67 27.21
C VAL A 8 24.93 -18.20 25.81
N THR A 9 25.92 -17.91 24.98
CA THR A 9 25.72 -17.51 23.58
C THR A 9 25.02 -18.62 22.78
N SER A 10 25.43 -19.88 22.91
CA SER A 10 24.76 -21.01 22.24
C SER A 10 23.31 -21.16 22.66
N ILE A 11 22.99 -20.95 23.95
CA ILE A 11 21.61 -20.99 24.46
C ILE A 11 20.78 -19.86 23.85
N ILE A 12 21.31 -18.64 23.80
CA ILE A 12 20.62 -17.48 23.19
C ILE A 12 20.34 -17.75 21.70
N ILE A 13 21.32 -18.27 20.96
CA ILE A 13 21.17 -18.62 19.55
C ILE A 13 20.09 -19.71 19.38
N ALA A 14 20.10 -20.74 20.22
CA ALA A 14 19.10 -21.80 20.17
C ALA A 14 17.69 -21.30 20.47
N ILE A 15 17.54 -20.41 21.46
CA ILE A 15 16.25 -19.78 21.79
C ILE A 15 15.76 -18.92 20.61
N PHE A 16 16.63 -18.11 20.02
CA PHE A 16 16.28 -17.28 18.88
C PHE A 16 15.86 -18.12 17.65
N ALA A 17 16.61 -19.18 17.34
CA ALA A 17 16.26 -20.11 16.28
C ALA A 17 14.91 -20.81 16.53
N PHE A 18 14.66 -21.22 17.77
CA PHE A 18 13.38 -21.82 18.17
C PHE A 18 12.22 -20.85 17.98
N ILE A 19 12.37 -19.58 18.40
CA ILE A 19 11.35 -18.53 18.20
C ILE A 19 11.07 -18.33 16.71
N LEU A 20 12.10 -18.25 15.87
CA LEU A 20 11.92 -18.10 14.43
C LEU A 20 11.18 -19.29 13.78
N ILE A 21 11.47 -20.51 14.23
CA ILE A 21 10.77 -21.71 13.77
C ILE A 21 9.29 -21.67 14.21
N CYS A 22 9.01 -21.36 15.47
CA CYS A 22 7.65 -21.20 15.97
C CYS A 22 6.89 -20.12 15.21
N MET A 23 7.51 -18.96 15.00
CA MET A 23 6.94 -17.86 14.22
C MET A 23 6.63 -18.29 12.78
N HIS A 24 7.56 -19.00 12.12
CA HIS A 24 7.36 -19.47 10.76
C HIS A 24 6.20 -20.46 10.65
N ILE A 25 6.08 -21.39 11.62
CA ILE A 25 4.97 -22.35 11.70
C ILE A 25 3.65 -21.60 11.95
N ASP A 26 3.62 -20.70 12.92
CA ASP A 26 2.44 -19.89 13.28
C ASP A 26 1.94 -19.06 12.09
N VAL A 27 2.83 -18.30 11.44
CA VAL A 27 2.51 -17.49 10.25
C VAL A 27 2.01 -18.36 9.10
N THR A 28 2.64 -19.52 8.87
CA THR A 28 2.24 -20.41 7.77
C THR A 28 0.86 -21.02 8.00
N LEU A 29 0.59 -21.51 9.22
CA LEU A 29 -0.68 -22.11 9.58
C LEU A 29 -1.80 -21.06 9.67
N GLY A 30 -1.52 -19.91 10.28
CA GLY A 30 -2.46 -18.78 10.38
C GLY A 30 -2.91 -18.31 9.01
N ARG A 31 -1.95 -18.10 8.09
CA ARG A 31 -2.25 -17.73 6.69
C ARG A 31 -3.13 -18.77 6.01
N LYS A 32 -2.83 -20.07 6.18
CA LYS A 32 -3.62 -21.15 5.56
C LYS A 32 -5.05 -21.19 6.10
N MET A 33 -5.22 -20.96 7.40
CA MET A 33 -6.54 -20.91 8.02
C MET A 33 -7.36 -19.70 7.55
N GLU A 34 -6.73 -18.54 7.43
CA GLU A 34 -7.40 -17.32 6.98
C GLU A 34 -7.74 -17.32 5.48
N ALA A 35 -6.91 -17.97 4.65
CA ALA A 35 -7.14 -18.09 3.20
C ALA A 35 -8.52 -18.67 2.85
N GLY A 36 -9.04 -19.59 3.66
CA GLY A 36 -10.37 -20.19 3.43
C GLY A 36 -11.55 -19.35 3.91
N LYS A 37 -11.30 -18.28 4.67
CA LYS A 37 -12.34 -17.44 5.29
C LYS A 37 -12.47 -16.07 4.64
N ASN A 38 -11.37 -15.57 4.07
CA ASN A 38 -11.22 -14.19 3.66
C ASN A 38 -11.21 -14.05 2.13
N MET A 39 -12.40 -14.18 1.54
CA MET A 39 -12.58 -13.89 0.11
C MET A 39 -12.46 -12.39 -0.17
N PRO A 40 -11.99 -12.00 -1.37
CA PRO A 40 -12.02 -10.62 -1.79
C PRO A 40 -13.47 -10.13 -1.94
N THR A 41 -13.69 -8.85 -1.70
CA THR A 41 -14.96 -8.18 -1.97
C THR A 41 -14.79 -7.39 -3.26
N GLU A 42 -15.43 -7.86 -4.34
CA GLU A 42 -15.52 -7.15 -5.61
C GLU A 42 -16.82 -6.35 -5.64
N TYR A 43 -16.69 -5.04 -5.80
CA TYR A 43 -17.80 -4.10 -5.82
C TYR A 43 -18.39 -4.01 -7.23
N ALA A 44 -19.66 -3.61 -7.31
CA ALA A 44 -20.34 -3.47 -8.59
C ALA A 44 -19.64 -2.40 -9.47
N PRO A 45 -19.76 -2.49 -10.80
CA PRO A 45 -19.27 -1.45 -11.68
C PRO A 45 -20.01 -0.12 -11.45
N HIS A 46 -19.23 0.94 -11.28
CA HIS A 46 -19.70 2.26 -10.90
C HIS A 46 -19.05 3.36 -11.74
N TYR A 47 -19.58 4.58 -11.64
CA TYR A 47 -19.07 5.74 -12.35
C TYR A 47 -18.61 6.83 -11.37
N SER A 48 -17.39 7.32 -11.56
CA SER A 48 -16.82 8.38 -10.72
C SER A 48 -15.85 9.25 -11.51
N ASP A 49 -15.55 10.42 -10.96
CA ASP A 49 -14.49 11.29 -11.45
C ASP A 49 -13.26 11.11 -10.57
N PHE A 50 -12.09 11.00 -11.22
CA PHE A 50 -10.82 10.73 -10.56
C PHE A 50 -9.83 11.87 -10.78
N GLN A 51 -9.18 12.29 -9.69
CA GLN A 51 -8.09 13.25 -9.71
C GLN A 51 -6.85 12.61 -9.10
N LEU A 52 -5.76 12.52 -9.88
CA LEU A 52 -4.49 11.99 -9.43
C LEU A 52 -3.70 13.05 -8.65
N TYR A 53 -3.11 12.61 -7.55
CA TYR A 53 -2.12 13.32 -6.76
C TYR A 53 -0.83 12.52 -6.73
N VAL A 54 0.26 13.21 -7.04
CA VAL A 54 1.60 12.63 -7.13
C VAL A 54 2.58 13.18 -6.10
N GLU A 55 2.17 14.25 -5.39
CA GLU A 55 2.97 14.93 -4.38
C GLU A 55 2.15 15.21 -3.12
N GLY A 56 2.73 14.92 -1.95
CA GLY A 56 2.04 15.05 -0.67
C GLY A 56 1.52 16.45 -0.38
N LYS A 57 2.23 17.52 -0.81
CA LYS A 57 1.77 18.91 -0.60
C LYS A 57 0.43 19.18 -1.27
N SER A 58 0.27 18.77 -2.53
CA SER A 58 -0.98 18.94 -3.28
C SER A 58 -2.10 18.07 -2.72
N PHE A 59 -1.77 16.81 -2.38
CA PHE A 59 -2.69 15.87 -1.75
C PHE A 59 -3.21 16.38 -0.41
N TYR A 60 -2.33 16.75 0.52
CA TYR A 60 -2.72 17.21 1.87
C TYR A 60 -3.54 18.48 1.80
N LYS A 61 -3.17 19.41 0.91
CA LYS A 61 -3.95 20.63 0.69
C LYS A 61 -5.39 20.29 0.31
N GLN A 62 -5.61 19.41 -0.67
CA GLN A 62 -6.97 19.04 -1.07
C GLN A 62 -7.69 18.25 0.01
N LEU A 63 -7.06 17.22 0.57
CA LEU A 63 -7.65 16.38 1.63
C LEU A 63 -8.11 17.23 2.82
N PHE A 64 -7.27 18.16 3.29
CA PHE A 64 -7.61 19.01 4.42
C PHE A 64 -8.70 20.04 4.07
N THR A 65 -8.77 20.47 2.82
CA THR A 65 -9.85 21.35 2.34
C THR A 65 -11.18 20.60 2.38
N ASP A 66 -11.23 19.39 1.82
CA ASP A 66 -12.46 18.59 1.81
C ASP A 66 -12.91 18.20 3.23
N ILE A 67 -11.96 17.89 4.13
CA ILE A 67 -12.27 17.62 5.55
C ILE A 67 -12.90 18.84 6.23
N LYS A 68 -12.37 20.04 5.99
CA LYS A 68 -12.94 21.29 6.54
C LYS A 68 -14.37 21.52 6.04
N GLU A 69 -14.61 21.20 4.78
CA GLU A 69 -15.92 21.37 4.13
C GLU A 69 -16.96 20.33 4.54
N ALA A 70 -16.53 19.18 5.08
CA ALA A 70 -17.40 18.07 5.50
C ALA A 70 -18.57 18.53 6.39
N LYS A 71 -19.75 17.95 6.16
CA LYS A 71 -21.01 18.35 6.82
C LYS A 71 -21.68 17.23 7.61
N GLN A 72 -21.43 15.97 7.29
CA GLN A 72 -22.19 14.83 7.83
C GLN A 72 -21.30 13.75 8.41
N SER A 73 -20.29 13.31 7.67
CA SER A 73 -19.42 12.22 8.11
C SER A 73 -18.03 12.26 7.51
N ILE A 74 -17.07 11.79 8.29
CA ILE A 74 -15.70 11.51 7.86
C ILE A 74 -15.33 10.12 8.37
N TYR A 75 -15.03 9.20 7.47
CA TYR A 75 -14.48 7.89 7.81
C TYR A 75 -13.07 7.80 7.27
N THR A 76 -12.09 7.57 8.13
CA THR A 76 -10.69 7.60 7.70
C THR A 76 -9.85 6.52 8.33
N TYR A 77 -9.05 5.87 7.48
CA TYR A 77 -8.07 4.86 7.80
C TYR A 77 -6.76 5.16 7.05
N PHE A 78 -5.67 5.26 7.82
CA PHE A 78 -4.32 5.27 7.29
C PHE A 78 -3.49 4.19 7.99
N PHE A 79 -2.64 3.50 7.22
CA PHE A 79 -1.73 2.51 7.76
C PHE A 79 -0.71 3.15 8.73
N ILE A 80 -0.15 4.30 8.34
CA ILE A 80 0.79 5.07 9.17
C ILE A 80 0.21 6.47 9.44
N LEU A 81 0.28 6.91 10.69
CA LEU A 81 0.36 8.32 11.03
C LEU A 81 1.69 8.51 11.73
N SER A 82 2.48 9.52 11.36
CA SER A 82 3.77 9.81 11.99
C SER A 82 3.60 10.79 13.15
N ASP A 83 4.44 10.76 14.19
CA ASP A 83 4.37 11.76 15.30
C ASP A 83 4.99 13.10 14.93
N ASP A 84 4.29 13.85 14.07
CA ASP A 84 4.77 15.11 13.54
C ASP A 84 3.66 16.14 13.30
N LYS A 85 4.08 17.34 12.86
CA LYS A 85 3.20 18.49 12.66
C LYS A 85 2.06 18.20 11.68
N SER A 86 2.29 17.42 10.63
CA SER A 86 1.27 17.13 9.62
C SER A 86 0.19 16.21 10.17
N SER A 87 0.58 15.16 10.89
CA SER A 87 -0.37 14.29 11.59
C SER A 87 -1.14 15.03 12.68
N HIS A 88 -0.48 15.85 13.51
CA HIS A 88 -1.17 16.65 14.52
C HIS A 88 -2.16 17.65 13.88
N THR A 89 -1.81 18.23 12.73
CA THR A 89 -2.74 19.10 11.98
C THR A 89 -3.95 18.31 11.49
N PHE A 90 -3.74 17.14 10.90
CA PHE A 90 -4.81 16.25 10.45
C PHE A 90 -5.74 15.84 11.60
N LEU A 91 -5.19 15.38 12.73
CA LEU A 91 -5.95 14.98 13.91
C LEU A 91 -6.72 16.16 14.53
N ASN A 92 -6.14 17.36 14.54
CA ASN A 92 -6.84 18.57 15.01
C ASN A 92 -8.05 18.90 14.12
N LEU A 93 -7.92 18.80 12.81
CA LEU A 93 -9.06 18.98 11.90
C LEU A 93 -10.17 17.97 12.18
N LEU A 94 -9.83 16.70 12.39
CA LEU A 94 -10.82 15.68 12.75
C LEU A 94 -11.56 16.02 14.07
N LYS A 95 -10.83 16.48 15.09
CA LYS A 95 -11.42 16.94 16.37
C LYS A 95 -12.33 18.16 16.17
N GLU A 96 -11.90 19.14 15.37
CA GLU A 96 -12.71 20.32 15.06
C GLU A 96 -14.04 19.93 14.39
N LYS A 97 -13.98 19.07 13.37
CA LYS A 97 -15.18 18.58 12.67
C LYS A 97 -16.11 17.77 13.59
N ALA A 98 -15.56 16.94 14.46
CA ALA A 98 -16.36 16.20 15.44
C ALA A 98 -17.10 17.15 16.40
N ARG A 99 -16.45 18.22 16.89
CA ARG A 99 -17.10 19.25 17.72
C ARG A 99 -18.19 20.04 16.98
N GLU A 100 -18.06 20.19 15.67
CA GLU A 100 -19.09 20.79 14.80
C GLU A 100 -20.28 19.85 14.55
N GLY A 101 -20.25 18.61 15.07
CA GLY A 101 -21.33 17.62 14.94
C GLY A 101 -21.20 16.70 13.73
N VAL A 102 -20.08 16.73 13.01
CA VAL A 102 -19.77 15.75 11.95
C VAL A 102 -19.44 14.40 12.60
N ASN A 103 -19.98 13.30 12.06
CA ASN A 103 -19.66 11.96 12.55
C ASN A 103 -18.27 11.54 12.08
N VAL A 104 -17.27 11.60 12.97
CA VAL A 104 -15.87 11.32 12.60
C VAL A 104 -15.44 9.96 13.16
N TYR A 105 -15.04 9.06 12.26
CA TYR A 105 -14.48 7.75 12.57
C TYR A 105 -13.03 7.68 12.09
N LEU A 106 -12.12 7.46 13.03
CA LEU A 106 -10.69 7.28 12.79
C LEU A 106 -10.29 5.86 13.18
N SER A 107 -9.80 5.11 12.20
CA SER A 107 -9.15 3.82 12.41
C SER A 107 -7.67 3.93 12.01
N VAL A 108 -6.78 3.29 12.76
CA VAL A 108 -5.33 3.32 12.51
C VAL A 108 -4.75 1.93 12.73
N ASP A 109 -3.73 1.50 11.99
CA ASP A 109 -3.13 0.19 12.23
C ASP A 109 -2.57 0.08 13.66
N LEU A 110 -2.60 -1.11 14.28
CA LEU A 110 -1.98 -1.33 15.59
C LEU A 110 -0.47 -0.99 15.59
N LEU A 111 0.24 -1.30 14.51
CA LEU A 111 1.69 -1.13 14.37
C LEU A 111 2.05 0.15 13.60
N ASN A 112 1.31 1.23 13.82
CA ASN A 112 1.58 2.54 13.23
C ASN A 112 2.68 3.31 13.99
N ASP A 113 3.30 4.31 13.35
CA ASP A 113 4.42 5.07 13.91
C ASP A 113 4.02 6.10 14.97
N LEU A 114 2.77 6.55 14.97
CA LEU A 114 2.26 7.42 16.01
C LEU A 114 2.06 6.53 17.22
N SER A 115 2.92 6.71 18.23
CA SER A 115 2.60 6.27 19.57
C SER A 115 1.38 7.06 20.02
N PHE A 116 0.19 6.56 19.69
CA PHE A 116 -1.07 7.01 20.26
C PHE A 116 -1.00 6.66 21.74
N GLU A 117 -0.31 7.52 22.50
CA GLU A 117 -0.32 7.43 23.94
C GLU A 117 -1.79 7.45 24.38
N ARG A 118 -2.05 6.85 25.55
CA ARG A 118 -3.39 6.87 26.15
C ARG A 118 -4.00 8.28 26.16
N LYS A 119 -3.15 9.32 26.24
CA LYS A 119 -3.51 10.73 26.15
C LYS A 119 -4.12 11.13 24.79
N MET A 120 -3.46 10.87 23.66
CA MET A 120 -3.99 11.28 22.34
C MET A 120 -5.29 10.56 22.00
N LYS A 121 -5.36 9.25 22.29
CA LYS A 121 -6.61 8.49 22.14
C LYS A 121 -7.74 9.11 22.96
N LYS A 122 -7.47 9.38 24.25
CA LYS A 122 -8.45 10.00 25.14
C LYS A 122 -8.88 11.38 24.63
N GLU A 123 -7.95 12.19 24.17
CA GLU A 123 -8.23 13.51 23.61
C GLU A 123 -9.12 13.42 22.36
N LEU A 124 -8.86 12.49 21.43
CA LEU A 124 -9.72 12.27 20.27
C LEU A 124 -11.16 11.93 20.69
N GLN A 125 -11.31 10.98 21.61
CA GLN A 125 -12.61 10.52 22.09
C GLN A 125 -13.37 11.61 22.86
N GLU A 126 -12.69 12.39 23.70
CA GLU A 126 -13.28 13.53 24.43
C GLU A 126 -13.79 14.64 23.49
N ASN A 127 -13.24 14.72 22.28
CA ASN A 127 -13.68 15.66 21.25
C ASN A 127 -14.71 15.08 20.28
N GLY A 128 -15.23 13.88 20.55
CA GLY A 128 -16.29 13.25 19.76
C GLY A 128 -15.80 12.40 18.57
N VAL A 129 -14.48 12.16 18.44
CA VAL A 129 -13.95 11.25 17.40
C VAL A 129 -14.10 9.80 17.85
N HIS A 130 -14.79 9.00 17.05
CA HIS A 130 -14.83 7.55 17.22
C HIS A 130 -13.48 6.97 16.79
N PHE A 131 -12.80 6.26 17.70
CA PHE A 131 -11.44 5.77 17.46
C PHE A 131 -11.31 4.26 17.70
N THR A 132 -10.61 3.56 16.80
CA THR A 132 -10.18 2.17 17.01
C THR A 132 -8.79 1.90 16.43
N TYR A 133 -8.13 0.88 16.99
CA TYR A 133 -6.98 0.26 16.34
C TYR A 133 -7.47 -0.84 15.41
N SER A 134 -6.98 -0.82 14.18
CA SER A 134 -7.20 -1.86 13.21
C SER A 134 -6.26 -3.03 13.44
N ARG A 135 -6.79 -4.23 13.22
CA ARG A 135 -5.95 -5.42 13.08
C ARG A 135 -5.20 -5.65 14.41
N LYS A 136 -5.97 -5.86 15.47
CA LYS A 136 -5.41 -6.15 16.82
C LYS A 136 -4.75 -7.53 16.81
N GLN A 137 -3.86 -7.80 17.78
CA GLN A 137 -3.28 -9.14 17.91
C GLN A 137 -4.35 -10.14 18.32
N GLU A 138 -4.40 -11.28 17.64
CA GLU A 138 -5.42 -12.32 17.82
C GLU A 138 -4.78 -13.71 17.96
N LEU A 139 -5.42 -14.57 18.76
CA LEU A 139 -5.05 -15.97 19.00
C LEU A 139 -5.98 -16.91 18.18
N PRO A 140 -5.54 -18.14 17.84
CA PRO A 140 -4.32 -18.81 18.29
C PRO A 140 -3.05 -18.42 17.52
N PHE A 141 -3.17 -17.77 16.35
CA PHE A 141 -2.01 -17.42 15.50
C PHE A 141 -1.51 -16.00 15.76
N GLY A 142 -0.84 -15.85 16.90
CA GLY A 142 -0.40 -14.56 17.43
C GLY A 142 0.67 -13.87 16.58
N PHE A 143 1.57 -14.63 15.92
CA PHE A 143 2.57 -14.04 15.03
C PHE A 143 1.92 -13.68 13.69
N TYR A 144 1.12 -14.58 13.12
CA TYR A 144 0.38 -14.30 11.90
C TYR A 144 -0.44 -13.01 12.01
N SER A 145 -1.21 -12.83 13.08
CA SER A 145 -2.07 -11.65 13.26
C SER A 145 -1.28 -10.34 13.36
N LEU A 146 -0.06 -10.37 13.92
CA LEU A 146 0.85 -9.22 13.92
C LEU A 146 1.40 -8.92 12.51
N HIS A 147 1.59 -9.95 11.67
CA HIS A 147 2.04 -9.78 10.29
C HIS A 147 0.91 -9.38 9.33
N HIS A 148 -0.31 -9.88 9.53
CA HIS A 148 -1.49 -9.51 8.74
C HIS A 148 -1.86 -8.08 9.09
N ARG A 149 -1.52 -7.12 8.23
CA ARG A 149 -1.78 -5.69 8.45
C ARG A 149 -2.83 -5.16 7.51
N ASN A 150 -3.56 -4.14 7.96
CA ASN A 150 -4.46 -3.44 7.07
C ASN A 150 -3.63 -2.40 6.28
N HIS A 151 -3.31 -2.67 5.02
CA HIS A 151 -2.46 -1.78 4.23
C HIS A 151 -3.28 -0.81 3.37
N ARG A 152 -4.60 -0.78 3.59
CA ARG A 152 -5.52 0.12 2.90
C ARG A 152 -5.27 1.57 3.30
N ARG A 153 -5.71 2.50 2.46
CA ARG A 153 -5.87 3.91 2.82
C ARG A 153 -7.24 4.31 2.34
N ILE A 154 -8.07 4.76 3.27
CA ILE A 154 -9.45 5.14 3.01
C ILE A 154 -9.67 6.47 3.67
N THR A 155 -10.12 7.47 2.94
CA THR A 155 -10.85 8.58 3.55
C THR A 155 -12.12 8.78 2.76
N THR A 156 -13.28 8.77 3.40
CA THR A 156 -14.54 9.13 2.78
C THR A 156 -15.20 10.27 3.54
N ILE A 157 -15.75 11.21 2.78
CA ILE A 157 -16.32 12.45 3.30
C ILE A 157 -17.73 12.58 2.72
N ASP A 158 -18.71 12.62 3.62
CA ASP A 158 -20.15 12.75 3.37
C ASP A 158 -20.74 11.69 2.40
N GLY A 159 -19.98 10.63 2.11
CA GLY A 159 -20.31 9.60 1.13
C GLY A 159 -20.28 10.08 -0.33
N GLU A 160 -19.68 11.24 -0.61
CA GLU A 160 -19.55 11.80 -1.96
C GLU A 160 -18.09 11.85 -2.44
N ILE A 161 -17.17 12.08 -1.51
CA ILE A 161 -15.73 12.20 -1.79
C ILE A 161 -15.01 11.03 -1.14
N GLY A 162 -14.12 10.39 -1.90
CA GLY A 162 -13.25 9.31 -1.46
C GLY A 162 -11.78 9.61 -1.75
N TYR A 163 -10.89 9.03 -0.97
CA TYR A 163 -9.45 9.04 -1.18
C TYR A 163 -8.86 7.66 -0.95
N THR A 164 -7.96 7.24 -1.85
CA THR A 164 -7.11 6.06 -1.66
C THR A 164 -5.83 6.14 -2.50
N GLY A 165 -4.81 5.37 -2.13
CA GLY A 165 -3.51 5.36 -2.80
C GLY A 165 -2.37 5.03 -1.85
N GLY A 166 -1.15 5.44 -2.19
CA GLY A 166 0.05 5.08 -1.41
C GLY A 166 0.44 6.03 -0.28
N PHE A 167 0.06 7.32 -0.34
CA PHE A 167 0.38 8.27 0.74
C PHE A 167 -0.24 7.88 2.09
N ASN A 168 0.56 7.97 3.15
CA ASN A 168 0.07 8.07 4.52
C ASN A 168 0.11 9.53 5.03
N ILE A 169 -0.09 9.73 6.33
CA ILE A 169 -0.01 11.05 6.97
C ILE A 169 1.29 11.18 7.77
N GLY A 170 2.13 12.15 7.40
CA GLY A 170 3.44 12.39 7.98
C GLY A 170 4.26 13.44 7.20
N ASP A 171 5.27 14.02 7.85
CA ASP A 171 6.13 15.07 7.30
C ASP A 171 7.10 14.53 6.23
N GLU A 172 7.40 13.23 6.24
CA GLU A 172 8.17 12.53 5.20
C GLU A 172 7.49 12.60 3.83
N TYR A 173 6.16 12.45 3.78
CA TYR A 173 5.38 12.53 2.54
C TYR A 173 5.33 13.96 1.96
N LEU A 174 5.64 14.97 2.79
CA LEU A 174 5.82 16.36 2.36
C LEU A 174 7.25 16.68 1.93
N GLY A 175 8.13 15.68 1.96
CA GLY A 175 9.55 15.79 1.64
C GLY A 175 10.37 16.54 2.68
N LYS A 176 9.93 16.55 3.94
CA LYS A 176 10.65 17.19 5.05
C LYS A 176 11.61 16.24 5.76
N ASP A 177 11.49 14.94 5.53
CA ASP A 177 12.46 13.97 6.04
C ASP A 177 13.79 14.08 5.27
N LYS A 178 14.90 14.21 6.01
CA LYS A 178 16.24 14.41 5.43
C LYS A 178 16.80 13.15 4.77
N HIS A 179 16.36 11.97 5.21
CA HIS A 179 16.82 10.69 4.70
C HIS A 179 16.10 10.33 3.40
N PHE A 180 14.77 10.44 3.36
CA PHE A 180 13.96 10.10 2.20
C PHE A 180 13.92 11.24 1.15
N GLY A 181 13.98 12.49 1.60
CA GLY A 181 13.94 13.66 0.72
C GLY A 181 12.62 13.74 -0.07
N TYR A 182 12.70 13.97 -1.38
CA TYR A 182 11.52 14.08 -2.23
C TYR A 182 10.70 12.78 -2.22
N TRP A 183 9.43 12.85 -1.80
CA TRP A 183 8.51 11.71 -1.81
C TRP A 183 7.58 11.76 -3.01
N ARG A 184 7.62 10.72 -3.84
CA ARG A 184 6.77 10.53 -5.02
C ARG A 184 5.85 9.34 -4.80
N ASP A 185 4.54 9.51 -4.97
CA ASP A 185 3.56 8.42 -4.81
C ASP A 185 2.40 8.62 -5.81
N TYR A 186 1.40 7.74 -5.79
CA TYR A 186 0.14 7.90 -6.51
C TYR A 186 -1.03 7.77 -5.54
N HIS A 187 -1.90 8.77 -5.54
CA HIS A 187 -3.11 8.79 -4.73
C HIS A 187 -4.24 9.41 -5.53
N VAL A 188 -5.44 8.86 -5.43
CA VAL A 188 -6.61 9.36 -6.16
C VAL A 188 -7.60 9.95 -5.19
N ARG A 189 -8.12 11.11 -5.56
CA ARG A 189 -9.40 11.61 -5.08
C ARG A 189 -10.49 11.13 -6.02
N ILE A 190 -11.58 10.66 -5.45
CA ILE A 190 -12.71 10.05 -6.13
C ILE A 190 -13.93 10.89 -5.78
N LYS A 191 -14.68 11.32 -6.78
CA LYS A 191 -15.97 11.97 -6.59
C LYS A 191 -17.05 11.11 -7.26
N GLY A 192 -18.05 10.71 -6.48
CA GLY A 192 -19.18 9.91 -6.95
C GLY A 192 -19.25 8.53 -6.31
N GLU A 193 -19.84 7.56 -7.04
CA GLU A 193 -20.19 6.23 -6.53
C GLU A 193 -19.02 5.47 -5.87
N GLY A 194 -17.77 5.63 -6.33
CA GLY A 194 -16.60 4.99 -5.72
C GLY A 194 -16.29 5.46 -4.29
N ALA A 195 -16.79 6.64 -3.87
CA ALA A 195 -16.71 7.06 -2.47
C ALA A 195 -17.59 6.19 -1.57
N LYS A 196 -18.70 5.63 -2.09
CA LYS A 196 -19.57 4.70 -1.36
C LYS A 196 -18.96 3.32 -1.22
N ASP A 197 -18.26 2.84 -2.24
CA ASP A 197 -17.52 1.58 -2.17
C ASP A 197 -16.48 1.63 -1.05
N LEU A 198 -15.71 2.73 -1.00
CA LEU A 198 -14.74 3.00 0.07
C LEU A 198 -15.41 3.09 1.46
N GLU A 199 -16.55 3.76 1.56
CA GLU A 199 -17.29 3.92 2.81
C GLU A 199 -17.82 2.58 3.32
N GLU A 200 -18.33 1.73 2.42
CA GLU A 200 -18.74 0.37 2.73
C GLU A 200 -17.56 -0.48 3.19
N GLN A 201 -16.42 -0.41 2.49
CA GLN A 201 -15.23 -1.14 2.92
C GLN A 201 -14.74 -0.69 4.31
N PHE A 202 -14.76 0.61 4.59
CA PHE A 202 -14.41 1.12 5.91
C PHE A 202 -15.36 0.57 6.99
N ALA A 203 -16.67 0.53 6.72
CA ALA A 203 -17.64 0.00 7.67
C ALA A 203 -17.42 -1.50 7.96
N LEU A 204 -17.05 -2.28 6.94
CA LEU A 204 -16.68 -3.69 7.10
C LEU A 204 -15.42 -3.85 7.97
N ASP A 205 -14.40 -3.03 7.72
CA ASP A 205 -13.16 -3.04 8.51
C ASP A 205 -13.42 -2.60 9.96
N TRP A 206 -14.24 -1.57 10.15
CA TRP A 206 -14.67 -1.13 11.48
C TRP A 206 -15.37 -2.24 12.24
N LYS A 207 -16.38 -2.88 11.62
CA LYS A 207 -17.12 -4.00 12.22
C LYS A 207 -16.21 -5.16 12.57
N ARG A 208 -15.21 -5.47 11.74
CA ARG A 208 -14.21 -6.50 12.06
C ARG A 208 -13.49 -6.18 13.36
N ASP A 209 -13.04 -4.92 13.52
CA ASP A 209 -12.16 -4.46 14.60
C ASP A 209 -12.87 -4.11 15.91
N THR A 210 -14.16 -3.77 15.85
CA THR A 210 -14.97 -3.31 17.01
C THR A 210 -16.18 -4.20 17.30
N LYS A 211 -16.62 -5.01 16.34
CA LYS A 211 -17.91 -5.74 16.32
C LYS A 211 -19.14 -4.84 16.25
N GLU A 212 -18.94 -3.55 15.98
CA GLU A 212 -20.01 -2.56 15.88
C GLU A 212 -20.35 -2.27 14.41
N ASP A 213 -21.64 -2.19 14.11
CA ASP A 213 -22.12 -1.62 12.86
C ASP A 213 -22.15 -0.09 12.97
N ILE A 214 -21.62 0.59 11.96
CA ILE A 214 -21.64 2.06 11.88
C ILE A 214 -22.67 2.51 10.87
N LYS A 215 -23.33 3.63 11.18
CA LYS A 215 -24.24 4.27 10.24
C LYS A 215 -23.42 4.86 9.09
N ARG A 216 -23.75 4.47 7.87
CA ARG A 216 -23.22 5.04 6.63
C ARG A 216 -24.07 6.23 6.18
N SER A 217 -23.49 7.13 5.40
CA SER A 217 -24.16 8.23 4.74
C SER A 217 -25.28 7.70 3.85
N THR A 218 -26.45 8.33 3.96
CA THR A 218 -27.65 7.99 3.17
C THR A 218 -27.71 8.77 1.85
N ASN A 219 -26.73 9.63 1.58
CA ASN A 219 -26.71 10.43 0.36
C ASN A 219 -26.61 9.52 -0.87
N LYS A 220 -27.41 9.82 -1.89
CA LYS A 220 -27.21 9.21 -3.21
C LYS A 220 -25.90 9.75 -3.77
N ALA A 221 -24.96 8.85 -4.08
CA ALA A 221 -23.74 9.24 -4.73
C ALA A 221 -24.04 9.78 -6.14
N SER A 222 -23.35 10.86 -6.50
CA SER A 222 -23.36 11.36 -7.88
C SER A 222 -22.66 10.35 -8.80
N LYS A 223 -23.12 10.26 -10.04
CA LYS A 223 -22.39 9.53 -11.08
C LYS A 223 -21.34 10.44 -11.68
N GLY A 224 -20.10 9.98 -11.72
CA GLY A 224 -19.05 10.63 -12.51
C GLY A 224 -19.04 10.14 -13.95
N ASN A 225 -17.92 10.35 -14.65
CA ASN A 225 -17.82 10.06 -16.08
C ASN A 225 -16.92 8.86 -16.42
N THR A 226 -16.27 8.25 -15.42
CA THR A 226 -15.32 7.16 -15.66
C THR A 226 -15.81 5.87 -15.01
N LEU A 227 -15.93 4.81 -15.81
CA LEU A 227 -16.29 3.47 -15.34
C LEU A 227 -15.14 2.90 -14.50
N HIS A 228 -15.49 2.31 -13.37
CA HIS A 228 -14.53 1.61 -12.52
C HIS A 228 -15.18 0.47 -11.74
N THR A 229 -14.35 -0.42 -11.21
CA THR A 229 -14.69 -1.31 -10.10
C THR A 229 -13.68 -1.13 -8.98
N MET A 230 -14.09 -1.40 -7.74
CA MET A 230 -13.18 -1.55 -6.61
C MET A 230 -13.11 -3.02 -6.21
N VAL A 231 -11.90 -3.49 -5.87
CA VAL A 231 -11.73 -4.79 -5.21
C VAL A 231 -10.95 -4.60 -3.93
N SER A 232 -11.48 -5.16 -2.86
CA SER A 232 -10.84 -5.22 -1.55
C SER A 232 -10.37 -6.64 -1.27
N TYR A 233 -9.11 -6.77 -0.86
CA TYR A 233 -8.43 -8.04 -0.64
C TYR A 233 -8.07 -8.19 0.83
N ASN A 234 -8.23 -9.40 1.37
CA ASN A 234 -8.00 -9.70 2.78
C ASN A 234 -6.81 -10.66 2.96
N GLY A 235 -5.67 -10.34 2.33
CA GLY A 235 -4.46 -11.17 2.37
C GLY A 235 -4.34 -12.23 1.27
N HIS A 236 -5.27 -12.31 0.32
CA HIS A 236 -5.29 -13.34 -0.73
C HIS A 236 -5.85 -12.80 -2.06
N HIS A 237 -5.68 -13.54 -3.15
CA HIS A 237 -6.30 -13.32 -4.47
C HIS A 237 -5.81 -12.10 -5.29
N VAL A 238 -4.91 -11.29 -4.74
CA VAL A 238 -4.32 -10.15 -5.45
C VAL A 238 -3.50 -10.62 -6.65
N ALA A 239 -2.65 -11.64 -6.46
CA ALA A 239 -1.74 -12.12 -7.48
C ALA A 239 -2.50 -12.66 -8.70
N GLU A 240 -3.58 -13.41 -8.45
CA GLU A 240 -4.45 -14.02 -9.45
C GLU A 240 -5.09 -12.94 -10.33
N LYS A 241 -5.71 -11.92 -9.72
CA LYS A 241 -6.28 -10.79 -10.48
C LYS A 241 -5.20 -10.08 -11.31
N TYR A 242 -4.03 -9.82 -10.74
CA TYR A 242 -2.92 -9.16 -11.46
C TYR A 242 -2.43 -10.02 -12.64
N ILE A 243 -2.28 -11.33 -12.44
CA ILE A 243 -1.88 -12.28 -13.49
C ILE A 243 -2.89 -12.28 -14.62
N ASP A 244 -4.18 -12.30 -14.31
CA ASP A 244 -5.23 -12.32 -15.33
C ASP A 244 -5.26 -11.04 -16.17
N LEU A 245 -5.03 -9.88 -15.54
CA LEU A 245 -4.89 -8.62 -16.25
C LEU A 245 -3.65 -8.59 -17.16
N ILE A 246 -2.50 -9.07 -16.66
CA ILE A 246 -1.25 -9.15 -17.45
C ILE A 246 -1.41 -10.10 -18.65
N LYS A 247 -2.18 -11.18 -18.51
CA LYS A 247 -2.49 -12.10 -19.62
C LYS A 247 -3.37 -11.44 -20.69
N GLN A 248 -4.26 -10.53 -20.29
CA GLN A 248 -5.18 -9.84 -21.19
C GLN A 248 -4.55 -8.66 -21.95
N ALA A 249 -3.43 -8.12 -21.48
CA ALA A 249 -2.73 -7.01 -22.13
C ALA A 249 -2.32 -7.34 -23.58
N GLN A 250 -2.56 -6.38 -24.48
CA GLN A 250 -2.34 -6.49 -25.93
C GLN A 250 -1.16 -5.66 -26.44
N HIS A 251 -0.89 -4.49 -25.84
CA HIS A 251 0.05 -3.51 -26.38
C HIS A 251 1.12 -3.09 -25.39
N SER A 252 0.75 -2.76 -24.15
CA SER A 252 1.70 -2.29 -23.15
C SER A 252 1.25 -2.54 -21.71
N ILE A 253 2.24 -2.73 -20.83
CA ILE A 253 2.07 -2.79 -19.38
C ILE A 253 3.13 -1.87 -18.76
N VAL A 254 2.69 -0.94 -17.93
CA VAL A 254 3.58 -0.18 -17.04
C VAL A 254 3.23 -0.53 -15.59
N ILE A 255 4.21 -1.03 -14.84
CA ILE A 255 4.08 -1.26 -13.39
C ILE A 255 4.96 -0.24 -12.68
N ALA A 256 4.35 0.55 -11.81
CA ALA A 256 5.06 1.45 -10.93
C ALA A 256 4.79 1.03 -9.48
N THR A 257 5.86 0.62 -8.80
CA THR A 257 5.80 0.02 -7.46
C THR A 257 6.99 0.47 -6.63
N PRO A 258 6.91 0.69 -5.29
CA PRO A 258 8.12 0.97 -4.52
C PRO A 258 9.14 -0.16 -4.62
N TYR A 259 8.66 -1.40 -4.57
CA TYR A 259 9.48 -2.61 -4.46
C TYR A 259 9.02 -3.63 -5.48
N PHE A 260 9.91 -3.95 -6.43
CA PHE A 260 9.67 -5.01 -7.40
C PHE A 260 10.29 -6.34 -6.91
N ILE A 261 9.66 -6.93 -5.89
CA ILE A 261 10.08 -8.21 -5.29
C ILE A 261 9.09 -9.28 -5.78
N ALA A 262 9.19 -9.58 -7.07
CA ALA A 262 8.28 -10.47 -7.81
C ALA A 262 8.52 -11.96 -7.49
N LYS A 263 8.47 -12.33 -6.21
CA LYS A 263 8.69 -13.69 -5.70
C LYS A 263 7.61 -14.68 -6.12
N ASN A 264 6.39 -14.21 -6.39
CA ASN A 264 5.38 -15.02 -7.04
C ASN A 264 5.84 -15.35 -8.47
N LYS A 265 6.20 -16.61 -8.70
CA LYS A 265 6.71 -17.09 -9.99
C LYS A 265 5.69 -16.95 -11.11
N GLU A 266 4.41 -17.12 -10.82
CA GLU A 266 3.34 -17.02 -11.82
C GLU A 266 3.18 -15.57 -12.30
N SER A 267 3.24 -14.59 -11.39
CA SER A 267 3.23 -13.17 -11.75
C SER A 267 4.43 -12.79 -12.62
N MET A 268 5.65 -13.23 -12.26
CA MET A 268 6.84 -13.00 -13.10
C MET A 268 6.73 -13.69 -14.46
N ASN A 269 6.28 -14.95 -14.49
CA ASN A 269 6.09 -15.70 -15.73
C ASN A 269 5.04 -15.06 -16.64
N ALA A 270 3.97 -14.49 -16.08
CA ALA A 270 2.96 -13.76 -16.83
C ALA A 270 3.55 -12.51 -17.51
N LEU A 271 4.39 -11.74 -16.81
CA LEU A 271 5.10 -10.57 -17.38
C LEU A 271 6.05 -10.99 -18.51
N ILE A 272 6.85 -12.04 -18.28
CA ILE A 272 7.75 -12.59 -19.30
C ILE A 272 6.96 -13.08 -20.52
N ALA A 273 5.82 -13.75 -20.30
CA ALA A 273 4.95 -14.21 -21.38
C ALA A 273 4.36 -13.03 -22.16
N ALA A 274 3.90 -11.97 -21.49
CA ALA A 274 3.42 -10.75 -22.14
C ALA A 274 4.52 -10.12 -23.02
N GLN A 275 5.73 -9.95 -22.49
CA GLN A 275 6.87 -9.45 -23.24
C GLN A 275 7.17 -10.31 -24.48
N LYS A 276 7.11 -11.65 -24.35
CA LYS A 276 7.31 -12.59 -25.47
C LYS A 276 6.19 -12.54 -26.52
N ARG A 277 4.97 -12.14 -26.14
CA ARG A 277 3.86 -11.89 -27.09
C ARG A 277 4.02 -10.59 -27.88
N GLY A 278 5.01 -9.76 -27.55
CA GLY A 278 5.21 -8.43 -28.17
C GLY A 278 4.58 -7.28 -27.40
N VAL A 279 3.99 -7.53 -26.22
CA VAL A 279 3.52 -6.47 -25.31
C VAL A 279 4.73 -5.73 -24.75
N THR A 280 4.72 -4.40 -24.78
CA THR A 280 5.80 -3.60 -24.18
C THR A 280 5.64 -3.58 -22.66
N VAL A 281 6.55 -4.21 -21.92
CA VAL A 281 6.52 -4.21 -20.45
C VAL A 281 7.59 -3.28 -19.88
N LYS A 282 7.15 -2.31 -19.06
CA LYS A 282 8.02 -1.39 -18.31
C LYS A 282 7.75 -1.49 -16.81
N ILE A 283 8.82 -1.51 -16.03
CA ILE A 283 8.75 -1.48 -14.57
C ILE A 283 9.47 -0.22 -14.07
N LEU A 284 8.83 0.53 -13.19
CA LEU A 284 9.39 1.64 -12.45
C LEU A 284 9.42 1.30 -10.97
N TRP A 285 10.59 1.42 -10.34
CA TRP A 285 10.77 1.09 -8.92
C TRP A 285 11.62 2.12 -8.17
N SER A 286 11.59 2.07 -6.83
CA SER A 286 12.39 2.97 -6.00
C SER A 286 13.86 2.56 -5.95
N TYR A 287 14.75 3.36 -6.52
CA TYR A 287 16.19 3.11 -6.39
C TYR A 287 16.74 3.49 -5.01
N LYS A 288 15.99 4.31 -4.27
CA LYS A 288 16.26 4.76 -2.89
C LYS A 288 15.07 4.37 -2.01
N PRO A 289 14.89 3.07 -1.70
CA PRO A 289 13.80 2.64 -0.84
C PRO A 289 13.98 3.15 0.58
N ASP A 290 12.87 3.21 1.29
CA ASP A 290 12.72 3.64 2.68
C ASP A 290 13.21 2.61 3.70
N LEU A 291 13.21 1.32 3.34
CA LEU A 291 13.65 0.24 4.21
C LEU A 291 15.03 -0.33 3.79
N PRO A 292 15.89 -0.68 4.75
CA PRO A 292 17.16 -1.35 4.47
C PRO A 292 16.98 -2.67 3.73
N LEU A 293 17.95 -3.03 2.88
CA LEU A 293 18.01 -4.30 2.14
C LEU A 293 16.92 -4.55 1.09
N ILE A 294 15.86 -3.73 1.04
CA ILE A 294 14.82 -3.83 0.00
C ILE A 294 15.41 -3.70 -1.40
N LYS A 295 16.39 -2.78 -1.57
CA LYS A 295 17.05 -2.56 -2.85
C LYS A 295 17.71 -3.85 -3.35
N GLU A 296 18.47 -4.48 -2.47
CA GLU A 296 19.18 -5.72 -2.75
C GLU A 296 18.23 -6.92 -2.87
N ALA A 297 17.11 -6.94 -2.15
CA ALA A 297 16.06 -7.96 -2.28
C ALA A 297 15.39 -7.93 -3.67
N ALA A 298 15.29 -6.75 -4.30
CA ALA A 298 14.70 -6.60 -5.62
C ALA A 298 15.64 -7.02 -6.78
N TYR A 299 16.95 -7.02 -6.56
CA TYR A 299 17.95 -7.25 -7.62
C TYR A 299 17.78 -8.57 -8.40
N PRO A 300 17.51 -9.74 -7.77
CA PRO A 300 17.30 -10.97 -8.51
C PRO A 300 16.13 -10.90 -9.49
N TYR A 301 15.04 -10.25 -9.09
CA TYR A 301 13.83 -10.11 -9.90
C TYR A 301 14.00 -9.09 -11.02
N ILE A 302 14.68 -7.98 -10.75
CA ILE A 302 15.01 -6.99 -11.77
C ILE A 302 15.95 -7.60 -12.82
N ARG A 303 16.97 -8.35 -12.39
CA ARG A 303 17.89 -9.06 -13.29
C ARG A 303 17.15 -10.08 -14.14
N GLN A 304 16.22 -10.84 -13.55
CA GLN A 304 15.36 -11.77 -14.29
C GLN A 304 14.50 -11.05 -15.34
N ALA A 305 13.88 -9.92 -14.99
CA ALA A 305 13.05 -9.14 -15.90
C ALA A 305 13.87 -8.62 -17.11
N ILE A 306 15.01 -7.98 -16.87
CA ILE A 306 15.91 -7.45 -17.92
C ILE A 306 16.42 -8.57 -18.83
N ASN A 307 16.80 -9.71 -18.26
CA ASN A 307 17.25 -10.86 -19.04
C ASN A 307 16.16 -11.42 -19.99
N ASN A 308 14.89 -11.11 -19.72
CA ASN A 308 13.74 -11.50 -20.55
C ASN A 308 13.18 -10.32 -21.38
N GLY A 309 13.93 -9.23 -21.55
CA GLY A 309 13.57 -8.12 -22.42
C GLY A 309 12.60 -7.10 -21.80
N ILE A 310 12.24 -7.23 -20.52
CA ILE A 310 11.43 -6.25 -19.81
C ILE A 310 12.32 -5.05 -19.45
N THR A 311 11.87 -3.84 -19.74
CA THR A 311 12.63 -2.62 -19.41
C THR A 311 12.35 -2.21 -17.97
N VAL A 312 13.40 -2.00 -17.17
CA VAL A 312 13.25 -1.63 -15.75
C VAL A 312 13.96 -0.30 -15.47
N TYR A 313 13.28 0.61 -14.78
CA TYR A 313 13.76 1.95 -14.43
C TYR A 313 13.80 2.11 -12.91
N GLY A 314 14.95 2.51 -12.37
CA GLY A 314 15.08 2.93 -10.97
C GLY A 314 14.91 4.43 -10.83
N TYR A 315 13.88 4.87 -10.10
CA TYR A 315 13.62 6.27 -9.78
C TYR A 315 14.66 6.83 -8.81
N LYS A 316 15.23 8.01 -9.11
CA LYS A 316 16.44 8.51 -8.41
C LYS A 316 16.25 9.79 -7.60
N LYS A 317 15.23 10.58 -7.92
CA LYS A 317 15.03 11.92 -7.33
C LYS A 317 14.75 11.88 -5.82
N GLY A 318 14.17 10.79 -5.33
CA GLY A 318 13.95 10.53 -3.91
C GLY A 318 13.24 9.19 -3.72
N MET A 319 12.44 9.07 -2.65
CA MET A 319 11.63 7.87 -2.41
C MET A 319 10.47 7.80 -3.41
N PHE A 320 10.40 6.69 -4.16
CA PHE A 320 9.28 6.38 -5.03
C PHE A 320 8.39 5.32 -4.38
N HIS A 321 7.13 5.64 -4.17
CA HIS A 321 6.20 4.76 -3.46
C HIS A 321 4.88 4.55 -4.18
N GLY A 322 4.83 4.80 -5.50
CA GLY A 322 3.63 4.58 -6.31
C GLY A 322 3.15 3.13 -6.32
N LYS A 323 1.83 2.89 -6.35
CA LYS A 323 1.20 1.57 -6.56
C LYS A 323 0.23 1.65 -7.74
N LEU A 324 0.76 1.45 -8.92
CA LEU A 324 0.05 1.68 -10.17
C LEU A 324 0.40 0.60 -11.20
N MET A 325 -0.61 0.11 -11.90
CA MET A 325 -0.44 -0.64 -13.14
C MET A 325 -1.29 0.00 -14.24
N LEU A 326 -0.67 0.37 -15.35
CA LEU A 326 -1.35 0.89 -16.54
C LEU A 326 -1.23 -0.16 -17.65
N ILE A 327 -2.37 -0.60 -18.19
CA ILE A 327 -2.44 -1.58 -19.27
C ILE A 327 -3.08 -0.91 -20.48
N ASP A 328 -2.41 -1.01 -21.62
CA ASP A 328 -2.88 -0.59 -22.95
C ASP A 328 -3.37 0.86 -23.06
N ASN A 329 -3.04 1.73 -22.10
CA ASN A 329 -3.65 3.05 -21.92
C ASN A 329 -5.19 3.02 -21.77
N GLU A 330 -5.73 1.89 -21.34
CA GLU A 330 -7.18 1.65 -21.21
C GLU A 330 -7.57 1.26 -19.81
N LEU A 331 -6.71 0.56 -19.06
CA LEU A 331 -6.97 0.15 -17.70
C LEU A 331 -5.92 0.71 -16.75
N THR A 332 -6.36 1.53 -15.80
CA THR A 332 -5.55 2.01 -14.69
C THR A 332 -5.93 1.24 -13.43
N VAL A 333 -5.00 0.44 -12.91
CA VAL A 333 -5.11 -0.17 -11.58
C VAL A 333 -4.34 0.70 -10.60
N ILE A 334 -5.03 1.25 -9.60
CA ILE A 334 -4.43 2.13 -8.60
C ILE A 334 -5.01 1.85 -7.22
N GLY A 335 -4.17 1.86 -6.20
CA GLY A 335 -4.59 1.54 -4.84
C GLY A 335 -3.41 1.43 -3.91
N THR A 336 -3.40 0.37 -3.11
CA THR A 336 -2.45 0.22 -2.00
C THR A 336 -1.44 -0.92 -2.21
N THR A 337 -1.68 -1.75 -3.22
CA THR A 337 -0.94 -3.01 -3.45
C THR A 337 0.48 -2.76 -3.95
N ASN A 338 1.47 -3.23 -3.19
CA ASN A 338 2.85 -3.33 -3.66
C ASN A 338 3.04 -4.61 -4.50
N PHE A 339 4.02 -4.63 -5.40
CA PHE A 339 4.37 -5.84 -6.17
C PHE A 339 5.31 -6.75 -5.35
N THR A 340 4.83 -7.20 -4.19
CA THR A 340 5.59 -8.03 -3.24
C THR A 340 4.75 -9.19 -2.70
N SER A 341 5.42 -10.22 -2.17
CA SER A 341 4.73 -11.35 -1.55
C SER A 341 3.83 -10.95 -0.39
N ARG A 342 4.17 -9.90 0.36
CA ARG A 342 3.39 -9.47 1.52
C ARG A 342 2.03 -8.90 1.08
N SER A 343 2.03 -7.97 0.13
CA SER A 343 0.78 -7.44 -0.43
C SER A 343 -0.04 -8.52 -1.12
N PHE A 344 0.60 -9.53 -1.72
CA PHE A 344 -0.13 -10.60 -2.41
C PHE A 344 -0.72 -11.67 -1.49
N ASN A 345 -0.15 -11.88 -0.29
CA ASN A 345 -0.44 -13.08 0.52
C ASN A 345 -0.68 -12.84 2.02
N ILE A 346 -0.60 -11.60 2.50
CA ILE A 346 -0.68 -11.31 3.95
C ILE A 346 -1.49 -10.03 4.21
N ASN A 347 -1.17 -8.92 3.56
CA ASN A 347 -1.81 -7.65 3.90
C ASN A 347 -3.24 -7.56 3.35
N ASP A 348 -4.08 -6.82 4.06
CA ASP A 348 -5.28 -6.29 3.43
C ASP A 348 -4.91 -5.21 2.43
N GLU A 349 -5.43 -5.30 1.23
CA GLU A 349 -5.16 -4.35 0.16
C GLU A 349 -6.48 -3.92 -0.46
N MET A 350 -6.44 -2.83 -1.24
CA MET A 350 -7.50 -2.50 -2.17
C MET A 350 -6.94 -1.90 -3.44
N ASN A 351 -7.67 -2.06 -4.54
CA ASN A 351 -7.40 -1.36 -5.79
C ASN A 351 -8.70 -0.93 -6.48
N PHE A 352 -8.65 0.21 -7.13
CA PHE A 352 -9.58 0.59 -8.17
C PHE A 352 -9.06 0.12 -9.53
N TYR A 353 -9.98 -0.39 -10.35
CA TYR A 353 -9.78 -0.81 -11.73
C TYR A 353 -10.55 0.17 -12.62
N ILE A 354 -9.86 1.18 -13.12
CA ILE A 354 -10.47 2.33 -13.78
C ILE A 354 -10.33 2.18 -15.30
N HIS A 355 -11.45 2.17 -16.00
CA HIS A 355 -11.52 1.93 -17.45
C HIS A 355 -11.58 3.26 -18.22
N GLY A 356 -10.45 3.63 -18.82
CA GLY A 356 -10.29 4.81 -19.66
C GLY A 356 -10.47 6.12 -18.89
N GLY A 357 -11.10 7.09 -19.56
CA GLY A 357 -11.44 8.39 -18.99
C GLY A 357 -10.24 9.34 -18.79
N PRO A 358 -10.50 10.53 -18.21
CA PRO A 358 -9.48 11.58 -18.07
C PRO A 358 -8.28 11.20 -17.20
N ILE A 359 -8.42 10.20 -16.32
CA ILE A 359 -7.35 9.77 -15.40
C ILE A 359 -6.15 9.17 -16.17
N VAL A 360 -6.39 8.52 -17.32
CA VAL A 360 -5.32 7.95 -18.15
C VAL A 360 -4.32 9.02 -18.61
N GLY A 361 -4.81 10.21 -18.96
CA GLY A 361 -3.96 11.34 -19.34
C GLY A 361 -3.13 11.85 -18.16
N GLN A 362 -3.72 11.91 -16.96
CA GLN A 362 -3.02 12.32 -15.73
C GLN A 362 -1.91 11.32 -15.37
N VAL A 363 -2.22 10.02 -15.45
CA VAL A 363 -1.26 8.93 -15.20
C VAL A 363 -0.12 8.94 -16.21
N ASN A 364 -0.42 9.07 -17.51
CA ASN A 364 0.62 9.13 -18.54
C ASN A 364 1.55 10.34 -18.36
N LYS A 365 0.99 11.51 -18.00
CA LYS A 365 1.80 12.69 -17.68
C LYS A 365 2.72 12.42 -16.48
N ALA A 366 2.18 11.86 -15.40
CA ALA A 366 2.96 11.54 -14.21
C ALA A 366 4.09 10.54 -14.53
N LEU A 367 3.78 9.44 -15.21
CA LEU A 367 4.77 8.43 -15.62
C LEU A 367 5.86 9.02 -16.52
N THR A 368 5.51 9.93 -17.43
CA THR A 368 6.49 10.60 -18.30
C THR A 368 7.51 11.41 -17.49
N GLU A 369 7.05 12.14 -16.48
CA GLU A 369 7.92 12.85 -15.54
C GLU A 369 8.77 11.86 -14.71
N ASP A 370 8.15 10.77 -14.25
CA ASP A 370 8.82 9.80 -13.40
C ASP A 370 9.93 9.03 -14.13
N PHE A 371 9.70 8.66 -15.40
CA PHE A 371 10.74 8.05 -16.24
C PHE A 371 11.88 9.01 -16.54
N ARG A 372 11.61 10.32 -16.66
CA ARG A 372 12.65 11.34 -16.85
C ARG A 372 13.58 11.45 -15.63
N ASP A 373 13.02 11.29 -14.43
CA ASP A 373 13.76 11.32 -13.15
C ASP A 373 14.34 9.93 -12.76
N SER A 374 14.35 8.98 -13.71
CA SER A 374 14.78 7.60 -13.50
C SER A 374 16.04 7.23 -14.30
N LYS A 375 16.64 6.09 -13.95
CA LYS A 375 17.69 5.45 -14.75
C LYS A 375 17.28 4.05 -15.14
N GLU A 376 17.46 3.72 -16.41
CA GLU A 376 17.32 2.35 -16.86
C GLU A 376 18.35 1.43 -16.17
N MET A 377 17.86 0.29 -15.72
CA MET A 377 18.64 -0.77 -15.10
C MET A 377 19.16 -1.68 -16.21
N THR A 378 20.48 -1.91 -16.25
CA THR A 378 21.13 -2.68 -17.31
C THR A 378 21.82 -3.93 -16.76
N LYS A 379 22.14 -4.90 -17.63
CA LYS A 379 22.94 -6.07 -17.22
C LYS A 379 24.30 -5.65 -16.64
N GLU A 380 24.94 -4.67 -17.27
CA GLU A 380 26.21 -4.08 -16.84
C GLU A 380 26.15 -3.51 -15.40
N PHE A 381 25.03 -2.90 -15.01
CA PHE A 381 24.83 -2.44 -13.63
C PHE A 381 25.03 -3.58 -12.62
N PHE A 382 24.49 -4.76 -12.91
CA PHE A 382 24.56 -5.92 -12.03
C PHE A 382 25.91 -6.64 -12.06
N GLU A 383 26.65 -6.55 -13.15
CA GLU A 383 28.01 -7.07 -13.27
C GLU A 383 28.98 -6.27 -12.40
N LYS A 384 28.77 -4.95 -12.32
CA LYS A 384 29.58 -4.01 -11.55
C LYS A 384 29.24 -3.93 -10.05
N LEU A 385 28.30 -4.75 -9.56
CA LEU A 385 28.00 -4.81 -8.12
C LEU A 385 29.25 -5.21 -7.34
N SER A 386 29.55 -4.43 -6.30
CA SER A 386 30.65 -4.70 -5.38
C SER A 386 30.46 -6.02 -4.62
N PHE A 387 31.55 -6.55 -4.07
CA PHE A 387 31.50 -7.73 -3.21
C PHE A 387 30.48 -7.57 -2.06
N TRP A 388 30.46 -6.39 -1.42
CA TRP A 388 29.54 -6.08 -0.33
C TRP A 388 28.07 -6.04 -0.77
N GLU A 389 27.76 -5.46 -1.93
CA GLU A 389 26.39 -5.47 -2.46
C GLU A 389 25.92 -6.89 -2.78
N ARG A 390 26.80 -7.75 -3.30
CA ARG A 390 26.49 -9.17 -3.55
C ARG A 390 26.26 -9.96 -2.26
N CYS A 391 27.01 -9.67 -1.19
CA CYS A 391 26.77 -10.25 0.13
C CYS A 391 25.40 -9.81 0.68
N LYS A 392 25.07 -8.52 0.56
CA LYS A 392 23.74 -8.00 0.96
C LYS A 392 22.61 -8.63 0.16
N GLU A 393 22.76 -8.80 -1.16
CA GLU A 393 21.78 -9.48 -2.03
C GLU A 393 21.50 -10.90 -1.53
N LYS A 394 22.55 -11.68 -1.24
CA LYS A 394 22.38 -13.04 -0.69
C LYS A 394 21.65 -13.05 0.64
N PHE A 395 22.01 -12.13 1.54
CA PHE A 395 21.38 -12.05 2.85
C PHE A 395 19.91 -11.59 2.74
N ALA A 396 19.64 -10.56 1.93
CA ALA A 396 18.29 -10.06 1.69
C ALA A 396 17.37 -11.14 1.12
N GLY A 397 17.86 -11.98 0.20
CA GLY A 397 17.10 -13.12 -0.34
C GLY A 397 16.71 -14.19 0.70
N MET A 398 17.35 -14.24 1.88
CA MET A 398 16.96 -15.15 2.96
C MET A 398 15.80 -14.61 3.81
N VAL A 399 15.58 -13.30 3.80
CA VAL A 399 14.60 -12.60 4.66
C VAL A 399 13.54 -11.84 3.85
N ASP A 400 13.61 -11.87 2.52
CA ASP A 400 12.73 -11.20 1.56
C ASP A 400 11.22 -11.47 1.73
N PHE A 401 10.85 -12.54 2.43
CA PHE A 401 9.45 -12.83 2.76
C PHE A 401 8.91 -11.89 3.85
N TYR A 402 9.80 -11.43 4.73
CA TYR A 402 9.51 -10.56 5.85
C TYR A 402 9.85 -9.09 5.59
N LEU A 403 10.67 -8.83 4.57
CA LEU A 403 10.84 -7.52 3.93
C LEU A 403 9.60 -7.21 3.06
#